data_AF-A0A6A6RUH6-F1
#
_entry.id   AF-A0A6A6RUH6-F1
#
_cell.length_a   1.000
_cell.length_b   1.000
_cell.length_c   1.000
_cell.angle_alpha   90.00
_cell.angle_beta   90.00
_cell.angle_gamma   90.00
#
_symmetry.space_group_name_H-M   'P 1'
#
loop_
_entity.id
_entity.type
_entity.pdbx_description
1 polymer ?
#
loop_
_entity_poly.entity_id
_entity_poly.type
_entity_poly.pdbx_seq_one_letter_code
_entity_poly.pdbx_strand_id
1 'polypeptide(L)'
;MSATTENISPIMSATTVTLDDSHDLVLHVGTTDHANGAVSFRVNKGVLQMGSEPFNAMLAADLAEATQSEISFPHDSPQYFEPLLKIMHGKVEDLPSNLSMEALVELAKLCDKYGVTKVVAPFVANWLGQQKDPDTAWKLCSKSRDCLFVAHVFDLVEDRATLLSLLIMNTTVDRETKTLIYEGEDGTIVYVDGTSLPKKLLVKIRRIRMKVLNSIRVKCTFAMLTALAMNTCSCENATCKFYYVGLLISIYKDLGLLPILRHPAMMTSSIFNYLDSMERMVAAYPPDFRGPGYCSLDPLPMPWMWSSVTQIFEKNGLLERE
;
A
#
# COMPACT_ATOMS: atom_id res chain seq x y z
N MET A 1 16.68 -57.77 -16.96
CA MET A 1 17.43 -57.19 -15.83
C MET A 1 18.24 -56.04 -16.39
N SER A 2 17.77 -54.80 -16.23
CA SER A 2 18.51 -53.61 -16.66
C SER A 2 18.40 -52.64 -15.48
N ALA A 3 19.52 -52.43 -14.80
CA ALA A 3 19.64 -51.50 -13.68
C ALA A 3 19.94 -50.11 -14.26
N THR A 4 19.00 -49.19 -14.07
CA THR A 4 19.19 -47.78 -14.40
C THR A 4 19.89 -47.14 -13.21
N THR A 5 21.19 -46.91 -13.36
CA THR A 5 22.00 -46.18 -12.38
C THR A 5 21.57 -44.73 -12.40
N GLU A 6 20.94 -44.27 -11.31
CA GLU A 6 20.64 -42.86 -11.09
C GLU A 6 21.94 -42.06 -11.04
N ASN A 7 22.01 -41.08 -11.91
CA ASN A 7 23.15 -40.20 -12.13
C ASN A 7 23.12 -39.12 -11.04
N ILE A 8 23.74 -39.40 -9.89
CA ILE A 8 23.98 -38.38 -8.85
C ILE A 8 24.97 -37.38 -9.44
N SER A 9 24.44 -36.23 -9.86
CA SER A 9 25.25 -35.11 -10.34
C SER A 9 26.10 -34.57 -9.18
N PRO A 10 27.38 -34.23 -9.41
CA PRO A 10 28.26 -33.81 -8.34
C PRO A 10 27.84 -32.43 -7.81
N ILE A 11 27.63 -32.35 -6.50
CA ILE A 11 27.40 -31.11 -5.73
C ILE A 11 28.69 -30.28 -5.81
N MET A 12 28.84 -29.44 -6.85
CA MET A 12 29.98 -28.55 -7.00
C MET A 12 29.75 -27.25 -6.21
N SER A 13 30.45 -27.16 -5.07
CA SER A 13 30.85 -25.95 -4.31
C SER A 13 29.79 -24.86 -4.11
N ALA A 14 28.65 -25.21 -3.52
CA ALA A 14 27.77 -24.21 -2.93
C ALA A 14 28.50 -23.49 -1.79
N THR A 15 28.51 -22.15 -1.79
CA THR A 15 29.01 -21.35 -0.68
C THR A 15 28.32 -21.82 0.60
N THR A 16 29.10 -22.13 1.64
CA THR A 16 28.56 -22.59 2.92
C THR A 16 28.73 -21.50 3.97
N VAL A 17 27.61 -21.10 4.59
CA VAL A 17 27.58 -20.12 5.69
C VAL A 17 27.26 -20.87 6.98
N THR A 18 28.11 -20.72 8.00
CA THR A 18 27.88 -21.34 9.32
C THR A 18 27.32 -20.30 10.27
N LEU A 19 26.06 -20.49 10.67
CA LEU A 19 25.37 -19.59 11.62
C LEU A 19 25.45 -20.10 13.06
N ASP A 20 25.63 -21.41 13.22
CA ASP A 20 25.81 -22.07 14.51
C ASP A 20 26.91 -23.13 14.42
N ASP A 21 27.93 -23.04 15.29
CA ASP A 21 29.01 -24.01 15.35
C ASP A 21 28.51 -25.40 15.80
N SER A 22 27.41 -25.43 16.56
CA SER A 22 26.71 -26.64 17.01
C SER A 22 25.55 -27.04 16.08
N HIS A 23 25.65 -26.69 14.79
CA HIS A 23 24.64 -27.04 13.79
C HIS A 23 24.32 -28.55 13.75
N ASP A 24 23.05 -28.86 13.56
CA ASP A 24 22.49 -30.20 13.38
C ASP A 24 21.60 -30.29 12.13
N LEU A 25 21.56 -29.21 11.34
CA LEU A 25 20.85 -29.11 10.07
C LEU A 25 21.60 -28.23 9.07
N VAL A 26 21.56 -28.63 7.79
CA VAL A 26 22.02 -27.83 6.66
C VAL A 26 20.82 -27.48 5.77
N LEU A 27 20.64 -26.19 5.49
CA LEU A 27 19.62 -25.70 4.58
C LEU A 27 20.25 -25.34 3.24
N HIS A 28 19.84 -26.00 2.17
CA HIS A 28 20.25 -25.68 0.80
C HIS A 28 19.22 -24.72 0.20
N VAL A 29 19.56 -23.44 0.10
CA VAL A 29 18.65 -22.40 -0.41
C VAL A 29 19.05 -22.01 -1.82
N GLY A 30 18.06 -21.87 -2.70
CA GLY A 30 18.25 -21.54 -4.11
C GLY A 30 18.72 -22.72 -4.97
N THR A 31 19.06 -22.41 -6.22
CA THR A 31 19.61 -23.36 -7.21
C THR A 31 20.73 -22.66 -7.98
N THR A 32 21.53 -23.42 -8.72
CA THR A 32 22.58 -22.86 -9.60
C THR A 32 22.03 -21.94 -10.69
N ASP A 33 20.75 -22.11 -11.03
CA ASP A 33 20.08 -21.34 -12.08
C ASP A 33 19.44 -20.06 -11.51
N HIS A 34 19.37 -19.92 -10.18
CA HIS A 34 18.92 -18.68 -9.55
C HIS A 34 19.95 -17.57 -9.71
N ALA A 35 19.50 -16.33 -9.89
CA ALA A 35 20.36 -15.15 -10.04
C ALA A 35 21.33 -14.97 -8.86
N ASN A 36 20.95 -15.45 -7.67
CA ASN A 36 21.74 -15.38 -6.44
C ASN A 36 22.46 -16.70 -6.11
N GLY A 37 22.44 -17.68 -7.03
CA GLY A 37 23.03 -19.00 -6.86
C GLY A 37 22.39 -19.84 -5.77
N ALA A 38 23.13 -20.86 -5.33
CA ALA A 38 22.77 -21.75 -4.24
C ALA A 38 23.74 -21.56 -3.06
N VAL A 39 23.20 -21.53 -1.84
CA VAL A 39 23.97 -21.38 -0.60
C VAL A 39 23.51 -22.41 0.41
N SER A 40 24.46 -23.01 1.12
CA SER A 40 24.20 -23.93 2.22
C SER A 40 24.36 -23.23 3.56
N PHE A 41 23.31 -23.19 4.38
CA PHE A 41 23.34 -22.61 5.71
C PHE A 41 23.39 -23.71 6.76
N ARG A 42 24.45 -23.73 7.58
CA ARG A 42 24.56 -24.62 8.74
C ARG A 42 23.90 -23.95 9.94
N VAL A 43 22.82 -24.55 10.42
CA VAL A 43 21.87 -23.98 11.41
C VAL A 43 21.55 -25.00 12.50
N ASN A 44 20.93 -24.52 13.57
CA ASN A 44 20.43 -25.33 14.68
C ASN A 44 18.91 -25.52 14.52
N LYS A 45 18.44 -26.77 14.46
CA LYS A 45 17.03 -27.14 14.32
C LYS A 45 16.19 -26.52 15.43
N GLY A 46 16.67 -26.61 16.68
CA GLY A 46 15.96 -26.09 17.84
C GLY A 46 15.66 -24.60 17.73
N VAL A 47 16.62 -23.80 17.25
CA VAL A 47 16.43 -22.36 17.00
C VAL A 47 15.31 -22.11 15.98
N LEU A 48 15.31 -22.86 14.87
CA LEU A 48 14.26 -22.73 13.85
C LEU A 48 12.88 -23.12 14.38
N GLN A 49 12.78 -24.23 15.09
CA GLN A 49 11.53 -24.72 15.67
C GLN A 49 10.96 -23.75 16.71
N MET A 50 11.80 -23.16 17.55
CA MET A 50 11.35 -22.18 18.54
C MET A 50 10.87 -20.87 17.89
N GLY A 51 11.52 -20.44 16.81
CA GLY A 51 11.24 -19.16 16.17
C GLY A 51 10.11 -19.18 15.13
N SER A 52 9.72 -20.35 14.63
CA SER A 52 8.80 -20.50 13.49
C SER A 52 7.89 -21.70 13.66
N GLU A 53 6.58 -21.47 13.65
CA GLU A 53 5.59 -22.56 13.64
C GLU A 53 5.70 -23.45 12.38
N PRO A 54 5.87 -22.91 11.16
CA PRO A 54 6.15 -23.73 9.98
C PRO A 54 7.40 -24.60 10.10
N PHE A 55 8.53 -24.06 10.60
CA PHE A 55 9.72 -24.90 10.82
C PHE A 55 9.53 -25.90 11.94
N ASN A 56 8.80 -25.55 13.00
CA ASN A 56 8.43 -26.48 14.07
C ASN A 56 7.64 -27.67 13.52
N ALA A 57 6.61 -27.39 12.73
CA ALA A 57 5.79 -28.42 12.10
C ALA A 57 6.62 -29.29 11.16
N MET A 58 7.44 -28.68 10.30
CA MET A 58 8.28 -29.39 9.33
C MET A 58 9.37 -30.24 9.97
N LEU A 59 9.95 -29.81 11.09
CA LEU A 59 11.06 -30.50 11.76
C LEU A 59 10.61 -31.37 12.94
N ALA A 60 9.29 -31.48 13.19
CA ALA A 60 8.75 -32.30 14.27
C ALA A 60 9.03 -33.79 14.02
N ALA A 61 9.35 -34.53 15.09
CA ALA A 61 9.89 -35.90 15.06
C ALA A 61 9.08 -36.93 14.24
N ASP A 62 7.79 -36.67 14.01
CA ASP A 62 6.88 -37.58 13.30
C ASP A 62 6.95 -37.43 11.76
N LEU A 63 7.73 -36.47 11.24
CA LEU A 63 7.91 -36.23 9.81
C LEU A 63 9.28 -36.73 9.31
N ALA A 64 9.34 -37.10 8.03
CA ALA A 64 10.57 -37.61 7.41
C ALA A 64 11.72 -36.60 7.50
N GLU A 65 11.38 -35.32 7.37
CA GLU A 65 12.28 -34.16 7.43
C GLU A 65 12.97 -34.02 8.79
N ALA A 66 12.38 -34.49 9.90
CA ALA A 66 13.02 -34.42 11.21
C ALA A 66 14.29 -35.27 11.30
N THR A 67 14.31 -36.39 10.58
CA THR A 67 15.46 -37.31 10.50
C THR A 67 16.51 -36.85 9.50
N GLN A 68 16.19 -35.89 8.63
CA GLN A 68 17.12 -35.37 7.63
C GLN A 68 18.10 -34.39 8.27
N SER A 69 19.38 -34.51 7.92
CA SER A 69 20.42 -33.52 8.24
C SER A 69 20.49 -32.39 7.22
N GLU A 70 19.75 -32.50 6.11
CA GLU A 70 19.80 -31.59 4.97
C GLU A 70 18.39 -31.35 4.42
N ILE A 71 18.01 -30.09 4.21
CA ILE A 71 16.71 -29.70 3.66
C ILE A 71 16.91 -28.66 2.56
N SER A 72 16.17 -28.80 1.45
CA SER A 72 16.31 -27.93 0.28
C SER A 72 15.13 -26.97 0.11
N PHE A 73 15.45 -25.70 -0.15
CA PHE A 73 14.54 -24.61 -0.46
C PHE A 73 14.87 -24.03 -1.85
N PRO A 74 14.60 -24.77 -2.93
CA PRO A 74 15.05 -24.39 -4.27
C PRO A 74 14.41 -23.10 -4.78
N HIS A 75 13.24 -22.71 -4.26
CA HIS A 75 12.49 -21.54 -4.72
C HIS A 75 12.78 -20.27 -3.93
N ASP A 76 13.54 -20.36 -2.84
CA ASP A 76 13.85 -19.22 -2.00
C ASP A 76 15.21 -18.63 -2.38
N SER A 77 15.34 -17.31 -2.24
CA SER A 77 16.56 -16.58 -2.58
C SER A 77 17.51 -16.56 -1.36
N PRO A 78 18.74 -17.08 -1.48
CA PRO A 78 19.72 -17.04 -0.38
C PRO A 78 19.96 -15.66 0.20
N GLN A 79 19.98 -14.64 -0.67
CA GLN A 79 20.22 -13.24 -0.31
C GLN A 79 19.23 -12.70 0.72
N TYR A 80 17.97 -13.13 0.66
CA TYR A 80 16.91 -12.65 1.56
C TYR A 80 16.67 -13.62 2.72
N PHE A 81 17.06 -14.89 2.53
CA PHE A 81 16.97 -15.93 3.56
C PHE A 81 18.06 -15.77 4.62
N GLU A 82 19.26 -15.32 4.23
CA GLU A 82 20.39 -15.14 5.16
C GLU A 82 20.09 -14.14 6.29
N PRO A 83 19.57 -12.91 6.05
CA PRO A 83 19.22 -12.00 7.14
C PRO A 83 18.18 -12.59 8.10
N LEU A 84 17.20 -13.33 7.58
CA LEU A 84 16.19 -14.02 8.39
C LEU A 84 16.86 -15.04 9.32
N LEU A 85 17.73 -15.89 8.80
CA LEU A 85 18.42 -16.89 9.60
C LEU A 85 19.39 -16.26 10.61
N LYS A 86 20.13 -15.22 10.21
CA LYS A 86 21.00 -14.45 11.11
C LYS A 86 20.22 -13.89 12.30
N ILE A 87 19.05 -13.31 12.06
CA ILE A 87 18.18 -12.81 13.14
C ILE A 87 17.73 -13.95 14.06
N MET A 88 17.25 -15.06 13.50
CA MET A 88 16.81 -16.21 14.31
C MET A 88 17.94 -16.77 15.19
N HIS A 89 19.18 -16.77 14.68
CA HIS A 89 20.38 -17.22 15.39
C HIS A 89 21.04 -16.15 16.27
N GLY A 90 20.46 -14.95 16.36
CA GLY A 90 21.01 -13.85 17.17
C GLY A 90 22.31 -13.24 16.63
N LYS A 91 22.66 -13.49 15.36
CA LYS A 91 23.82 -12.91 14.65
C LYS A 91 23.48 -11.53 14.09
N VAL A 92 22.99 -10.65 14.96
CA VAL A 92 22.43 -9.35 14.58
C VAL A 92 23.51 -8.33 14.19
N GLU A 93 24.74 -8.54 14.68
CA GLU A 93 25.95 -7.77 14.34
C GLU A 93 26.34 -7.89 12.87
N ASP A 94 25.96 -9.00 12.22
CA ASP A 94 26.26 -9.28 10.81
C ASP A 94 25.14 -8.83 9.85
N LEU A 95 24.15 -8.10 10.37
CA LEU A 95 23.05 -7.57 9.57
C LEU A 95 23.46 -6.27 8.87
N PRO A 96 22.93 -6.02 7.65
CA PRO A 96 23.16 -4.76 6.99
C PRO A 96 22.48 -3.62 7.76
N SER A 97 23.15 -2.48 7.84
CA SER A 97 22.60 -1.27 8.45
C SER A 97 21.32 -0.80 7.74
N ASN A 98 21.26 -1.00 6.42
CA ASN A 98 20.17 -0.58 5.55
C ASN A 98 19.79 -1.72 4.59
N LEU A 99 18.50 -1.83 4.27
CA LEU A 99 18.00 -2.71 3.22
C LEU A 99 17.33 -1.87 2.12
N SER A 100 17.49 -2.32 0.87
CA SER A 100 16.70 -1.76 -0.22
C SER A 100 15.21 -2.10 -0.02
N MET A 101 14.32 -1.30 -0.61
CA MET A 101 12.88 -1.57 -0.52
C MET A 101 12.52 -2.95 -1.11
N GLU A 102 13.17 -3.34 -2.21
CA GLU A 102 13.02 -4.66 -2.82
C GLU A 102 13.40 -5.76 -1.83
N ALA A 103 14.57 -5.63 -1.17
CA ALA A 103 15.01 -6.60 -0.17
C ALA A 103 14.06 -6.68 1.03
N LEU A 104 13.48 -5.56 1.46
CA LEU A 104 12.47 -5.53 2.53
C LEU A 104 11.17 -6.23 2.12
N VAL A 105 10.72 -6.07 0.88
CA VAL A 105 9.53 -6.78 0.37
C VAL A 105 9.77 -8.27 0.32
N GLU A 106 10.92 -8.71 -0.19
CA GLU A 106 11.26 -10.14 -0.26
C GLU A 106 11.45 -10.74 1.14
N LEU A 107 12.09 -10.01 2.05
CA LEU A 107 12.19 -10.41 3.46
C LEU A 107 10.80 -10.51 4.11
N ALA A 108 9.90 -9.57 3.85
CA ALA A 108 8.52 -9.60 4.35
C ALA A 108 7.76 -10.84 3.82
N LYS A 109 7.89 -11.17 2.54
CA LYS A 109 7.30 -12.39 1.95
C LYS A 109 7.82 -13.65 2.63
N LEU A 110 9.14 -13.75 2.87
CA LEU A 110 9.73 -14.86 3.59
C LEU A 110 9.23 -14.93 5.03
N CYS A 111 9.16 -13.80 5.73
CA CYS A 111 8.68 -13.74 7.11
C CYS A 111 7.21 -14.18 7.23
N ASP A 112 6.36 -13.78 6.29
CA ASP A 112 4.96 -14.21 6.20
C ASP A 112 4.87 -15.72 5.90
N LYS A 113 5.66 -16.22 4.93
CA LYS A 113 5.74 -17.64 4.54
C LYS A 113 6.15 -18.54 5.71
N TYR A 114 7.17 -18.15 6.48
CA TYR A 114 7.73 -18.95 7.57
C TYR A 114 7.22 -18.53 8.95
N GLY A 115 6.27 -17.60 9.05
CA GLY A 115 5.68 -17.20 10.33
C GLY A 115 6.66 -16.56 11.33
N VAL A 116 7.73 -15.92 10.85
CA VAL A 116 8.79 -15.31 11.68
C VAL A 116 8.68 -13.78 11.78
N THR A 117 7.54 -13.21 11.41
CA THR A 117 7.32 -11.75 11.38
C THR A 117 7.64 -11.08 12.72
N LYS A 118 7.22 -11.67 13.85
CA LYS A 118 7.47 -11.14 15.20
C LYS A 118 8.95 -11.10 15.58
N VAL A 119 9.72 -12.07 15.09
CA VAL A 119 11.17 -12.19 15.37
C VAL A 119 11.94 -11.10 14.62
N VAL A 120 11.50 -10.77 13.39
CA VAL A 120 12.18 -9.83 12.50
C VAL A 120 11.67 -8.38 12.65
N ALA A 121 10.46 -8.18 13.18
CA ALA A 121 9.83 -6.85 13.33
C ALA A 121 10.71 -5.76 13.99
N PRO A 122 11.51 -6.03 15.05
CA PRO A 122 12.33 -4.99 15.69
C PRO A 122 13.35 -4.34 14.75
N PHE A 123 13.82 -5.06 13.74
CA PHE A 123 14.82 -4.57 12.77
C PHE A 123 14.17 -3.80 11.62
N VAL A 124 12.96 -4.20 11.24
CA VAL A 124 12.23 -3.63 10.10
C VAL A 124 11.83 -2.19 10.35
N ALA A 125 11.46 -1.82 11.57
CA ALA A 125 11.09 -0.44 11.88
C ALA A 125 12.21 0.56 11.50
N ASN A 126 13.47 0.19 11.75
CA ASN A 126 14.62 1.01 11.39
C ASN A 126 14.85 1.03 9.87
N TRP A 127 14.87 -0.14 9.23
CA TRP A 127 15.10 -0.23 7.77
C TRP A 127 13.99 0.45 6.95
N LEU A 128 12.74 0.35 7.39
CA LEU A 128 11.61 1.03 6.77
C LEU A 128 11.62 2.53 7.10
N GLY A 129 12.02 2.91 8.31
CA GLY A 129 12.17 4.30 8.73
C GLY A 129 13.16 5.09 7.87
N GLN A 130 14.21 4.44 7.35
CA GLN A 130 15.16 5.03 6.40
C GLN A 130 14.56 5.33 5.02
N GLN A 131 13.38 4.78 4.70
CA GLN A 131 12.64 5.14 3.48
C GLN A 131 11.77 6.38 3.68
N LYS A 132 11.64 6.87 4.92
CA LYS A 132 10.96 8.13 5.24
C LYS A 132 11.89 9.30 4.97
N ASP A 133 11.29 10.42 4.61
CA ASP A 133 12.00 11.70 4.54
C ASP A 133 12.33 12.15 5.99
N PRO A 134 13.58 12.60 6.29
CA PRO A 134 14.00 12.96 7.65
C PRO A 134 13.11 14.00 8.34
N ASP A 135 12.51 14.90 7.56
CA ASP A 135 11.79 16.07 8.07
C ASP A 135 10.26 15.96 7.92
N THR A 136 9.72 14.87 7.36
CA THR A 136 8.29 14.78 7.04
C THR A 136 7.65 13.41 7.30
N ALA A 137 6.33 13.40 7.48
CA ALA A 137 5.51 12.21 7.40
C ALA A 137 5.66 11.52 6.02
N TRP A 138 5.17 10.29 5.91
CA TRP A 138 5.16 9.56 4.64
C TRP A 138 4.65 10.42 3.47
N LYS A 139 5.41 10.45 2.38
CA LYS A 139 5.00 11.03 1.09
C LYS A 139 4.61 9.93 0.11
N LEU A 140 3.75 10.27 -0.84
CA LEU A 140 3.38 9.33 -1.91
C LEU A 140 4.53 9.24 -2.90
N CYS A 141 5.11 8.05 -3.06
CA CYS A 141 6.18 7.79 -4.01
C CYS A 141 6.00 6.42 -4.68
N SER A 142 6.84 6.10 -5.65
CA SER A 142 6.78 4.83 -6.38
C SER A 142 6.89 3.60 -5.46
N LYS A 143 7.42 3.75 -4.23
CA LYS A 143 7.58 2.69 -3.23
C LYS A 143 6.46 2.63 -2.18
N SER A 144 5.51 3.57 -2.12
CA SER A 144 4.52 3.63 -1.03
C SER A 144 3.68 2.36 -0.91
N ARG A 145 3.36 1.71 -2.04
CA ARG A 145 2.69 0.41 -2.06
C ARG A 145 3.50 -0.68 -1.35
N ASP A 146 4.79 -0.74 -1.63
CA ASP A 146 5.70 -1.74 -1.07
C ASP A 146 5.95 -1.48 0.41
N CYS A 147 6.09 -0.21 0.80
CA CYS A 147 6.13 0.21 2.20
C CYS A 147 4.86 -0.23 2.95
N LEU A 148 3.67 -0.08 2.33
CA LEU A 148 2.41 -0.50 2.93
C LEU A 148 2.37 -2.03 3.13
N PHE A 149 2.89 -2.80 2.18
CA PHE A 149 2.99 -4.25 2.31
C PHE A 149 3.87 -4.64 3.50
N VAL A 150 5.07 -4.08 3.60
CA VAL A 150 6.01 -4.34 4.70
C VAL A 150 5.39 -3.93 6.04
N ALA A 151 4.84 -2.72 6.15
CA ALA A 151 4.16 -2.25 7.35
C ALA A 151 2.96 -3.15 7.73
N HIS A 152 2.29 -3.76 6.76
CA HIS A 152 1.21 -4.70 7.02
C HIS A 152 1.72 -6.04 7.58
N VAL A 153 2.74 -6.63 6.98
CA VAL A 153 3.31 -7.92 7.40
C VAL A 153 3.87 -7.84 8.82
N PHE A 154 4.56 -6.74 9.15
CA PHE A 154 5.20 -6.54 10.45
C PHE A 154 4.32 -5.80 11.48
N ASP A 155 3.03 -5.59 11.17
CA ASP A 155 2.06 -4.90 12.02
C ASP A 155 2.53 -3.53 12.56
N LEU A 156 3.21 -2.76 11.71
CA LEU A 156 3.61 -1.38 12.01
C LEU A 156 2.38 -0.47 11.89
N VAL A 157 1.60 -0.37 12.97
CA VAL A 157 0.23 0.18 12.97
C VAL A 157 0.17 1.60 12.42
N GLU A 158 1.03 2.50 12.88
CA GLU A 158 1.08 3.91 12.50
C GLU A 158 1.47 4.04 11.02
N ASP A 159 2.62 3.49 10.62
CA ASP A 159 3.09 3.49 9.23
C ASP A 159 2.05 2.94 8.27
N ARG A 160 1.42 1.82 8.63
CA ARG A 160 0.36 1.20 7.85
C ARG A 160 -0.85 2.11 7.72
N ALA A 161 -1.24 2.84 8.77
CA ALA A 161 -2.38 3.75 8.72
C ALA A 161 -2.11 4.95 7.81
N THR A 162 -0.93 5.57 7.93
CA THR A 162 -0.53 6.70 7.09
C THR A 162 -0.43 6.29 5.62
N LEU A 163 0.31 5.22 5.31
CA LEU A 163 0.49 4.72 3.94
C LEU A 163 -0.84 4.28 3.30
N LEU A 164 -1.71 3.63 4.08
CA LEU A 164 -3.04 3.26 3.59
C LEU A 164 -3.88 4.49 3.24
N SER A 165 -3.81 5.55 4.06
CA SER A 165 -4.51 6.81 3.81
C SER A 165 -3.99 7.48 2.55
N LEU A 166 -2.66 7.54 2.35
CA LEU A 166 -2.05 8.07 1.13
C LEU A 166 -2.56 7.34 -0.13
N LEU A 167 -2.59 6.00 -0.12
CA LEU A 167 -3.08 5.25 -1.28
C LEU A 167 -4.59 5.44 -1.50
N ILE A 168 -5.40 5.47 -0.44
CA ILE A 168 -6.85 5.74 -0.58
C ILE A 168 -7.08 7.09 -1.27
N MET A 169 -6.33 8.11 -0.85
CA MET A 169 -6.46 9.48 -1.32
C MET A 169 -6.03 9.67 -2.76
N ASN A 170 -4.89 9.07 -3.12
CA ASN A 170 -4.20 9.39 -4.36
C ASN A 170 -4.42 8.37 -5.49
N THR A 171 -4.97 7.19 -5.20
CA THR A 171 -5.25 6.23 -6.27
C THR A 171 -6.31 6.75 -7.24
N THR A 172 -6.19 6.40 -8.51
CA THR A 172 -7.15 6.58 -9.59
C THR A 172 -7.57 5.20 -10.11
N VAL A 173 -8.56 5.15 -11.01
CA VAL A 173 -8.95 3.91 -11.69
C VAL A 173 -8.48 3.99 -13.12
N ASP A 174 -7.58 3.09 -13.50
CA ASP A 174 -7.15 2.93 -14.88
C ASP A 174 -8.34 2.54 -15.78
N ARG A 175 -8.52 3.25 -16.89
CA ARG A 175 -9.73 3.11 -17.71
C ARG A 175 -9.78 1.79 -18.47
N GLU A 176 -8.62 1.25 -18.83
CA GLU A 176 -8.50 0.05 -19.65
C GLU A 176 -8.57 -1.21 -18.79
N THR A 177 -7.71 -1.29 -17.80
CA THR A 177 -7.56 -2.46 -16.91
C THR A 177 -8.54 -2.47 -15.75
N LYS A 178 -9.19 -1.34 -15.44
CA LYS A 178 -10.03 -1.15 -14.23
C LYS A 178 -9.28 -1.37 -12.91
N THR A 179 -7.95 -1.31 -12.95
CA THR A 179 -7.09 -1.47 -11.77
C THR A 179 -6.87 -0.13 -11.08
N LEU A 180 -6.57 -0.16 -9.77
CA LEU A 180 -6.17 1.05 -9.06
C LEU A 180 -4.73 1.38 -9.43
N ILE A 181 -4.48 2.62 -9.80
CA ILE A 181 -3.13 3.13 -10.07
C ILE A 181 -2.89 4.39 -9.26
N TYR A 182 -1.64 4.78 -9.04
CA TYR A 182 -1.29 6.13 -8.62
C TYR A 182 -0.02 6.55 -9.33
N GLU A 183 0.22 7.85 -9.42
CA GLU A 183 1.45 8.41 -9.98
C GLU A 183 2.38 8.78 -8.82
N GLY A 184 3.61 8.27 -8.84
CA GLY A 184 4.64 8.66 -7.89
C GLY A 184 5.17 10.07 -8.19
N GLU A 185 5.92 10.66 -7.26
CA GLU A 185 6.58 11.97 -7.46
C GLU A 185 7.53 11.99 -8.68
N ASP A 186 8.05 10.83 -9.07
CA ASP A 186 8.90 10.62 -10.24
C ASP A 186 8.11 10.49 -11.56
N GLY A 187 6.78 10.61 -11.53
CA GLY A 187 5.89 10.38 -12.67
C GLY A 187 5.67 8.89 -12.96
N THR A 188 6.21 7.97 -12.15
CA THR A 188 6.04 6.54 -12.36
C THR A 188 4.61 6.14 -12.01
N ILE A 189 3.92 5.51 -12.97
CA ILE A 189 2.59 4.93 -12.72
C ILE A 189 2.75 3.58 -12.01
N VAL A 190 2.19 3.48 -10.80
CA VAL A 190 2.25 2.28 -9.97
C VAL A 190 0.88 1.62 -9.91
N TYR A 191 0.84 0.33 -10.25
CA TYR A 191 -0.36 -0.50 -10.14
C TYR A 191 -0.53 -1.06 -8.72
N VAL A 192 -1.75 -0.97 -8.22
CA VAL A 192 -2.18 -1.42 -6.89
C VAL A 192 -3.16 -2.59 -7.07
N ASP A 193 -2.60 -3.80 -7.09
CA ASP A 193 -3.31 -5.02 -7.48
C ASP A 193 -3.04 -6.21 -6.55
N GLY A 194 -3.64 -7.36 -6.87
CA GLY A 194 -3.54 -8.59 -6.07
C GLY A 194 -2.17 -9.25 -6.07
N THR A 195 -1.25 -8.84 -6.95
CA THR A 195 0.12 -9.36 -7.00
C THR A 195 1.04 -8.61 -6.04
N SER A 196 0.70 -7.35 -5.76
CA SER A 196 1.53 -6.42 -5.01
C SER A 196 1.03 -6.13 -3.60
N LEU A 197 -0.27 -6.28 -3.34
CA LEU A 197 -0.85 -6.13 -2.02
C LEU A 197 -1.79 -7.28 -1.65
N PRO A 198 -1.83 -7.67 -0.36
CA PRO A 198 -2.82 -8.61 0.15
C PRO A 198 -4.25 -8.20 -0.21
N LYS A 199 -5.07 -9.17 -0.64
CA LYS A 199 -6.48 -8.97 -1.02
C LYS A 199 -7.27 -8.19 0.03
N LYS A 200 -7.01 -8.42 1.32
CA LYS A 200 -7.65 -7.72 2.45
C LYS A 200 -7.41 -6.20 2.38
N LEU A 201 -6.18 -5.77 2.08
CA LEU A 201 -5.83 -4.35 1.95
C LEU A 201 -6.50 -3.74 0.72
N LEU A 202 -6.45 -4.40 -0.43
CA LEU A 202 -7.09 -3.92 -1.66
C LEU A 202 -8.60 -3.72 -1.49
N VAL A 203 -9.27 -4.69 -0.87
CA VAL A 203 -10.70 -4.60 -0.55
C VAL A 203 -10.95 -3.42 0.40
N LYS A 204 -10.07 -3.20 1.39
CA LYS A 204 -10.17 -2.05 2.31
C LYS A 204 -10.02 -0.72 1.56
N ILE A 205 -9.00 -0.58 0.72
CA ILE A 205 -8.76 0.62 -0.12
C ILE A 205 -9.99 0.91 -0.97
N ARG A 206 -10.44 -0.06 -1.77
CA ARG A 206 -11.61 0.09 -2.65
C ARG A 206 -12.87 0.48 -1.87
N ARG A 207 -13.13 -0.19 -0.75
CA ARG A 207 -14.32 0.06 0.06
C ARG A 207 -14.33 1.48 0.63
N ILE A 208 -13.23 1.91 1.26
CA ILE A 208 -13.17 3.24 1.88
C ILE A 208 -13.22 4.32 0.80
N ARG A 209 -12.45 4.14 -0.27
CA ARG A 209 -12.47 5.03 -1.43
C ARG A 209 -13.88 5.20 -1.99
N MET A 210 -14.61 4.11 -2.20
CA MET A 210 -15.99 4.14 -2.71
C MET A 210 -16.94 4.91 -1.79
N LYS A 211 -16.77 4.78 -0.46
CA LYS A 211 -17.57 5.53 0.52
C LYS A 211 -17.31 7.04 0.44
N VAL A 212 -16.04 7.44 0.36
CA VAL A 212 -15.65 8.86 0.26
C VAL A 212 -16.15 9.45 -1.06
N LEU A 213 -15.89 8.78 -2.19
CA LEU A 213 -16.34 9.22 -3.51
C LEU A 213 -17.87 9.31 -3.61
N ASN A 214 -18.61 8.35 -3.02
CA ASN A 214 -20.07 8.45 -2.99
C ASN A 214 -20.55 9.66 -2.17
N SER A 215 -19.86 9.99 -1.09
CA SER A 215 -20.20 11.14 -0.27
C SER A 215 -19.99 12.44 -1.04
N ILE A 216 -18.80 12.59 -1.64
CA ILE A 216 -18.47 13.67 -2.60
C ILE A 216 -19.58 13.82 -3.65
N ARG A 217 -19.91 12.72 -4.35
CA ARG A 217 -20.95 12.68 -5.39
C ARG A 217 -22.32 13.15 -4.89
N VAL A 218 -22.81 12.64 -3.77
CA VAL A 218 -24.13 13.00 -3.22
C VAL A 218 -24.18 14.48 -2.89
N LYS A 219 -23.12 15.01 -2.28
CA LYS A 219 -23.05 16.41 -1.89
C LYS A 219 -22.95 17.36 -3.10
N CYS A 220 -22.14 17.01 -4.10
CA CYS A 220 -22.10 17.72 -5.37
C CYS A 220 -23.44 17.70 -6.10
N THR A 221 -24.10 16.54 -6.14
CA THR A 221 -25.42 16.40 -6.77
C THR A 221 -26.44 17.31 -6.09
N PHE A 222 -26.46 17.32 -4.76
CA PHE A 222 -27.34 18.19 -3.99
C PHE A 222 -27.07 19.68 -4.29
N ALA A 223 -25.82 20.12 -4.22
CA ALA A 223 -25.43 21.50 -4.52
C ALA A 223 -25.85 21.93 -5.93
N MET A 224 -25.65 21.05 -6.92
CA MET A 224 -26.05 21.31 -8.31
C MET A 224 -27.57 21.43 -8.47
N LEU A 225 -28.35 20.55 -7.85
CA LEU A 225 -29.81 20.60 -7.91
C LEU A 225 -30.36 21.84 -7.21
N THR A 226 -29.78 22.25 -6.08
CA THR A 226 -30.14 23.50 -5.39
C THR A 226 -29.87 24.72 -6.28
N ALA A 227 -28.73 24.73 -6.98
CA ALA A 227 -28.41 25.78 -7.95
C ALA A 227 -29.38 25.82 -9.14
N LEU A 228 -29.68 24.67 -9.72
CA LEU A 228 -30.62 24.56 -10.84
C LEU A 228 -32.05 24.95 -10.45
N ALA A 229 -32.45 24.72 -9.19
CA ALA A 229 -33.73 25.19 -8.66
C ALA A 229 -33.80 26.72 -8.50
N MET A 230 -32.77 27.47 -8.90
CA MET A 230 -32.74 28.93 -8.91
C MET A 230 -32.90 29.58 -7.51
N ASN A 231 -32.58 28.82 -6.46
CA ASN A 231 -32.63 29.23 -5.05
C ASN A 231 -31.28 29.76 -4.54
N THR A 232 -30.38 30.22 -5.43
CA THR A 232 -28.99 30.55 -5.07
C THR A 232 -28.58 32.01 -5.23
N CYS A 233 -29.48 32.86 -5.75
CA CYS A 233 -29.29 34.31 -5.71
C CYS A 233 -30.51 34.94 -5.07
N SER A 234 -30.28 35.84 -4.11
CA SER A 234 -31.29 36.74 -3.53
C SER A 234 -31.76 37.82 -4.51
N CYS A 235 -31.09 37.95 -5.66
CA CYS A 235 -31.47 38.86 -6.73
C CYS A 235 -32.63 38.31 -7.59
N GLU A 236 -33.56 39.19 -7.97
CA GLU A 236 -34.67 38.85 -8.87
C GLU A 236 -34.23 38.70 -10.35
N ASN A 237 -32.98 39.04 -10.68
CA ASN A 237 -32.47 39.00 -12.05
C ASN A 237 -32.18 37.56 -12.51
N ALA A 238 -33.00 37.06 -13.44
CA ALA A 238 -32.86 35.73 -14.04
C ALA A 238 -31.48 35.50 -14.69
N THR A 239 -30.87 36.52 -15.30
CA THR A 239 -29.55 36.43 -15.94
C THR A 239 -28.46 36.06 -14.93
N CYS A 240 -28.53 36.59 -13.70
CA CYS A 240 -27.58 36.26 -12.65
C CYS A 240 -27.70 34.78 -12.25
N LYS A 241 -28.93 34.27 -12.12
CA LYS A 241 -29.20 32.87 -11.81
C LYS A 241 -28.68 31.92 -12.91
N PHE A 242 -28.90 32.26 -14.18
CA PHE A 242 -28.38 31.49 -15.31
C PHE A 242 -26.86 31.50 -15.39
N TYR A 243 -26.22 32.64 -15.15
CA TYR A 243 -24.76 32.74 -15.11
C TYR A 243 -24.16 31.82 -14.04
N TYR A 244 -24.73 31.83 -12.83
CA TYR A 244 -24.30 30.99 -11.73
C TYR A 244 -24.44 29.49 -12.03
N VAL A 245 -25.58 29.09 -12.59
CA VAL A 245 -25.80 27.71 -13.05
C VAL A 245 -24.80 27.32 -14.15
N GLY A 246 -24.60 28.18 -15.14
CA GLY A 246 -23.66 27.94 -16.23
C GLY A 246 -22.22 27.77 -15.73
N LEU A 247 -21.82 28.59 -14.76
CA LEU A 247 -20.54 28.49 -14.10
C LEU A 247 -20.38 27.15 -13.36
N LEU A 248 -21.35 26.76 -12.53
CA LEU A 248 -21.33 25.48 -11.83
C LEU A 248 -21.30 24.30 -12.80
N ILE A 249 -22.04 24.37 -13.91
CA ILE A 249 -21.98 23.38 -14.99
C ILE A 249 -20.56 23.30 -15.54
N SER A 250 -19.93 24.44 -15.87
CA SER A 250 -18.56 24.44 -16.40
C SER A 250 -17.59 23.79 -15.43
N ILE A 251 -17.64 24.18 -14.15
CA ILE A 251 -16.76 23.62 -13.12
C ILE A 251 -16.97 22.11 -13.01
N TYR A 252 -18.22 21.64 -12.84
CA TYR A 252 -18.48 20.20 -12.68
C TYR A 252 -18.09 19.40 -13.92
N LYS A 253 -18.17 20.00 -15.12
CA LYS A 253 -17.68 19.40 -16.36
C LYS A 253 -16.17 19.24 -16.32
N ASP A 254 -15.44 20.28 -15.91
CA ASP A 254 -13.98 20.24 -15.78
C ASP A 254 -13.54 19.20 -14.73
N LEU A 255 -14.35 18.97 -13.70
CA LEU A 255 -14.10 17.93 -12.69
C LEU A 255 -14.48 16.51 -13.13
N GLY A 256 -15.03 16.34 -14.33
CA GLY A 256 -15.58 15.05 -14.77
C GLY A 256 -16.75 14.56 -13.92
N LEU A 257 -17.42 15.46 -13.20
CA LEU A 257 -18.64 15.19 -12.43
C LEU A 257 -19.91 15.37 -13.26
N LEU A 258 -19.78 15.89 -14.48
CA LEU A 258 -20.85 15.94 -15.47
C LEU A 258 -20.66 14.90 -16.60
N PRO A 259 -21.75 14.21 -17.03
CA PRO A 259 -23.10 14.27 -16.47
C PRO A 259 -23.12 13.78 -15.01
N ILE A 260 -24.10 14.23 -14.21
CA ILE A 260 -24.20 13.85 -12.80
C ILE A 260 -24.08 12.34 -12.70
N LEU A 261 -22.99 11.89 -12.08
CA LEU A 261 -22.63 10.48 -12.06
C LEU A 261 -23.68 9.71 -11.26
N ARG A 262 -24.23 8.65 -11.86
CA ARG A 262 -25.21 7.78 -11.21
C ARG A 262 -24.57 6.87 -10.17
N HIS A 263 -23.28 6.56 -10.32
CA HIS A 263 -22.56 5.64 -9.46
C HIS A 263 -21.11 6.08 -9.21
N PRO A 264 -20.59 5.98 -7.97
CA PRO A 264 -19.21 6.35 -7.63
C PRO A 264 -18.14 5.53 -8.37
N ALA A 265 -18.45 4.33 -8.86
CA ALA A 265 -17.53 3.56 -9.72
C ALA A 265 -17.20 4.24 -11.07
N MET A 266 -17.96 5.26 -11.46
CA MET A 266 -17.67 6.09 -12.62
C MET A 266 -16.65 7.20 -12.32
N MET A 267 -16.34 7.44 -11.03
CA MET A 267 -15.35 8.41 -10.58
C MET A 267 -13.96 7.79 -10.66
N THR A 268 -13.25 8.05 -11.76
CA THR A 268 -11.93 7.48 -12.01
C THR A 268 -10.79 8.32 -11.42
N SER A 269 -11.01 9.61 -11.14
CA SER A 269 -9.98 10.49 -10.56
C SER A 269 -9.75 10.23 -9.07
N SER A 270 -8.64 10.69 -8.52
CA SER A 270 -8.28 10.48 -7.11
C SER A 270 -9.18 11.30 -6.19
N ILE A 271 -9.32 10.89 -4.93
CA ILE A 271 -10.07 11.68 -3.94
C ILE A 271 -9.38 13.03 -3.78
N PHE A 272 -8.04 13.03 -3.71
CA PHE A 272 -7.24 14.26 -3.65
C PHE A 272 -7.60 15.22 -4.79
N ASN A 273 -7.62 14.76 -6.04
CA ASN A 273 -7.94 15.61 -7.19
C ASN A 273 -9.36 16.18 -7.08
N TYR A 274 -10.34 15.41 -6.62
CA TYR A 274 -11.69 15.93 -6.40
C TYR A 274 -11.73 16.99 -5.29
N LEU A 275 -10.98 16.81 -4.21
CA LEU A 275 -10.93 17.78 -3.11
C LEU A 275 -10.18 19.06 -3.49
N ASP A 276 -8.98 18.95 -4.07
CA ASP A 276 -8.20 20.09 -4.58
C ASP A 276 -9.02 20.91 -5.58
N SER A 277 -9.72 20.22 -6.48
CA SER A 277 -10.66 20.85 -7.41
C SER A 277 -11.79 21.62 -6.74
N MET A 278 -12.37 21.05 -5.68
CA MET A 278 -13.41 21.71 -4.89
C MET A 278 -12.86 22.93 -4.14
N GLU A 279 -11.65 22.83 -3.61
CA GLU A 279 -10.99 23.92 -2.91
C GLU A 279 -10.67 25.08 -3.85
N ARG A 280 -10.11 24.79 -5.04
CA ARG A 280 -9.91 25.79 -6.10
C ARG A 280 -11.21 26.46 -6.52
N MET A 281 -12.32 25.71 -6.57
CA MET A 281 -13.63 26.29 -6.82
C MET A 281 -14.03 27.29 -5.72
N VAL A 282 -13.87 26.93 -4.44
CA VAL A 282 -14.17 27.84 -3.32
C VAL A 282 -13.29 29.09 -3.38
N ALA A 283 -12.00 28.92 -3.68
CA ALA A 283 -11.06 30.04 -3.80
C ALA A 283 -11.37 30.97 -4.98
N ALA A 284 -11.84 30.43 -6.10
CA ALA A 284 -12.23 31.24 -7.27
C ALA A 284 -13.54 32.01 -7.06
N TYR A 285 -14.40 31.55 -6.14
CA TYR A 285 -15.72 32.14 -5.84
C TYR A 285 -15.88 32.34 -4.34
N PRO A 286 -15.11 33.27 -3.74
CA PRO A 286 -15.22 33.55 -2.33
C PRO A 286 -16.61 34.11 -1.99
N PRO A 287 -17.05 34.07 -0.73
CA PRO A 287 -18.38 34.51 -0.30
C PRO A 287 -18.75 35.96 -0.69
N ASP A 288 -17.75 36.80 -0.94
CA ASP A 288 -17.87 38.19 -1.35
C ASP A 288 -17.79 38.40 -2.88
N PHE A 289 -17.71 37.31 -3.67
CA PHE A 289 -17.69 37.39 -5.12
C PHE A 289 -18.97 38.05 -5.63
N ARG A 290 -18.82 39.24 -6.22
CA ARG A 290 -19.89 39.98 -6.87
C ARG A 290 -19.89 39.67 -8.36
N GLY A 291 -20.97 39.07 -8.84
CA GLY A 291 -21.17 38.86 -10.27
C GLY A 291 -21.27 40.19 -11.05
N PRO A 292 -21.26 40.12 -12.40
CA PRO A 292 -21.55 41.29 -13.23
C PRO A 292 -22.90 41.89 -12.83
N GLY A 293 -22.89 43.09 -12.22
CA GLY A 293 -24.10 43.72 -11.68
C GLY A 293 -24.26 43.74 -10.15
N TYR A 294 -23.18 43.58 -9.38
CA TYR A 294 -23.11 43.82 -7.91
C TYR A 294 -23.94 42.91 -7.00
N CYS A 295 -24.57 41.84 -7.52
CA CYS A 295 -25.31 40.89 -6.69
C CYS A 295 -24.33 40.04 -5.87
N SER A 296 -24.52 40.02 -4.54
CA SER A 296 -23.85 39.09 -3.64
C SER A 296 -24.42 37.70 -3.86
N LEU A 297 -23.56 36.74 -4.19
CA LEU A 297 -23.95 35.33 -4.19
C LEU A 297 -23.99 34.84 -2.74
N ASP A 298 -24.98 34.00 -2.42
CA ASP A 298 -24.90 33.26 -1.17
C ASP A 298 -23.66 32.35 -1.24
N PRO A 299 -22.88 32.25 -0.15
CA PRO A 299 -21.71 31.39 -0.13
C PRO A 299 -22.12 29.98 -0.54
N LEU A 300 -21.34 29.40 -1.45
CA LEU A 300 -21.56 28.03 -1.88
C LEU A 300 -21.71 27.13 -0.64
N PRO A 301 -22.57 26.10 -0.70
CA PRO A 301 -22.79 25.15 0.39
C PRO A 301 -21.56 24.23 0.67
N MET A 302 -20.34 24.76 0.61
CA MET A 302 -19.08 24.02 0.66
C MET A 302 -18.52 23.83 2.08
N PRO A 303 -18.70 24.76 3.06
CA PRO A 303 -18.17 24.56 4.41
C PRO A 303 -18.68 23.29 5.11
N TRP A 304 -19.95 22.92 4.89
CA TRP A 304 -20.50 21.66 5.43
C TRP A 304 -20.01 20.42 4.68
N MET A 305 -19.58 20.58 3.42
CA MET A 305 -19.06 19.49 2.61
C MET A 305 -17.69 19.04 3.15
N TRP A 306 -16.84 20.01 3.51
CA TRP A 306 -15.56 19.73 4.14
C TRP A 306 -15.73 18.99 5.46
N SER A 307 -16.56 19.49 6.38
CA SER A 307 -16.84 18.84 7.66
C SER A 307 -17.34 17.39 7.50
N SER A 308 -18.18 17.11 6.51
CA SER A 308 -18.67 15.76 6.23
C SER A 308 -17.55 14.83 5.73
N VAL A 309 -16.65 15.35 4.90
CA VAL A 309 -15.51 14.63 4.36
C VAL A 309 -14.50 14.34 5.48
N THR A 310 -14.18 15.34 6.32
CA THR A 310 -13.34 15.19 7.52
C THR A 310 -13.91 14.16 8.48
N GLN A 311 -15.21 14.17 8.77
CA GLN A 311 -15.86 13.15 9.61
C GLN A 311 -15.75 11.74 9.03
N ILE A 312 -15.82 11.58 7.70
CA ILE A 312 -15.62 10.28 7.07
C ILE A 312 -14.17 9.84 7.27
N PHE A 313 -13.20 10.74 7.11
CA PHE A 313 -11.81 10.40 7.37
C PHE A 313 -11.57 10.04 8.84
N GLU A 314 -12.06 10.83 9.79
CA GLU A 314 -11.98 10.54 11.23
C GLU A 314 -12.63 9.20 11.59
N LYS A 315 -13.85 8.94 11.11
CA LYS A 315 -14.59 7.71 11.40
C LYS A 315 -13.93 6.46 10.81
N ASN A 316 -13.11 6.62 9.76
CA ASN A 316 -12.37 5.51 9.16
C ASN A 316 -10.90 5.46 9.62
N GLY A 317 -10.50 6.31 10.58
CA GLY A 317 -9.12 6.37 11.09
C GLY A 317 -8.11 6.79 10.03
N LEU A 318 -8.51 7.69 9.12
CA LEU A 318 -7.68 8.21 8.03
C LEU A 318 -7.15 9.62 8.30
N LEU A 319 -7.61 10.27 9.36
CA LEU A 319 -7.02 11.51 9.89
C LEU A 319 -6.43 11.16 11.25
N GLU A 320 -5.12 11.35 11.40
CA GLU A 320 -4.52 11.50 12.72
C GLU A 320 -4.99 12.85 13.28
N ARG A 321 -5.42 12.86 14.54
CA ARG A 321 -5.59 14.13 15.26
C ARG A 321 -4.18 14.60 15.57
N GLU A 322 -3.72 15.65 14.90
CA GLU A 322 -2.62 16.47 15.41
C GLU A 322 -2.98 17.05 16.80
#